data_AF-A0A502FJP0-F1
#
_entry.id   AF-A0A502FJP0-F1
#
_cell.length_a   1.000
_cell.length_b   1.000
_cell.length_c   1.000
_cell.angle_alpha   90.00
_cell.angle_beta   90.00
_cell.angle_gamma   90.00
#
_symmetry.space_group_name_H-M   'P 1'
#
loop_
_entity.id
_entity.type
_entity.pdbx_description
1 polymer ?
#
loop_
_entity_poly.entity_id
_entity_poly.type
_entity_poly.pdbx_seq_one_letter_code
_entity_poly.pdbx_strand_id
1 'polypeptide(L)'
;MNRLLLALALLLPPLLPANAQAPDAVAAVPERLRGAWFAGDCAAPAGMLALSARAAARVPAEGPARLLRFTEARQAAGWTVATGRGAEAPRLLLRPAGEGLETAEPANKLRDDRLPGDAPVTAWRRCAATPLAFASQGEGVAFLGSVEVLEAACGPGIGSVPDCAAAIVRVGDVSGDNLLGTAELARLFRGAAWLLSIQSEAGPELAGLAGGAGALGGLAAARVVLESLDYDGDNRLSARELAQDRAALATVGEARGRPLALERLSDGIAVLRGVVEGLMGAD
;
A
#
# COMPACT_ATOMS: atom_id res chain seq x y z
N MET A 1 3.30 -26.96 -59.25
CA MET A 1 4.10 -26.57 -58.07
C MET A 1 3.80 -25.13 -57.64
N ASN A 2 2.56 -24.77 -57.26
CA ASN A 2 2.26 -23.35 -56.98
C ASN A 2 1.04 -23.07 -56.05
N ARG A 3 0.81 -23.90 -55.02
CA ARG A 3 -0.36 -23.73 -54.12
C ARG A 3 -0.08 -23.77 -52.60
N LEU A 4 1.19 -23.85 -52.17
CA LEU A 4 1.51 -23.98 -50.73
C LEU A 4 1.94 -22.68 -50.03
N LEU A 5 2.02 -21.54 -50.74
CA LEU A 5 2.52 -20.27 -50.19
C LEU A 5 1.43 -19.31 -49.67
N LEU A 6 0.14 -19.66 -49.75
CA LEU A 6 -0.95 -18.74 -49.38
C LEU A 6 -1.54 -18.93 -47.97
N ALA A 7 -1.10 -19.93 -47.21
CA ALA A 7 -1.71 -20.27 -45.92
C ALA A 7 -0.98 -19.69 -44.69
N LEU A 8 0.18 -19.03 -44.85
CA LEU A 8 0.99 -18.54 -43.72
C LEU A 8 0.84 -17.02 -43.45
N ALA A 9 0.02 -16.30 -44.22
CA ALA A 9 -0.17 -14.85 -44.08
C ALA A 9 -1.36 -14.44 -43.20
N LEU A 10 -2.13 -15.40 -42.65
CA LEU A 10 -3.36 -15.13 -41.88
C LEU A 10 -3.21 -15.29 -40.35
N LEU A 11 -1.98 -15.46 -39.84
CA LEU A 11 -1.71 -15.57 -38.39
C LEU A 11 -0.91 -14.38 -37.80
N LEU A 12 -0.71 -13.31 -38.58
CA LEU A 12 -0.21 -12.05 -38.03
C LEU A 12 -1.42 -11.22 -37.55
N PRO A 13 -1.64 -11.04 -36.24
CA PRO A 13 -2.58 -10.04 -35.78
C PRO A 13 -2.11 -8.67 -36.29
N PRO A 14 -3.04 -7.81 -36.76
CA PRO A 14 -2.66 -6.46 -37.13
C PRO A 14 -2.09 -5.77 -35.90
N LEU A 15 -0.82 -5.37 -35.98
CA LEU A 15 -0.21 -4.38 -35.10
C LEU A 15 -0.91 -3.03 -35.38
N LEU A 16 -2.15 -2.92 -34.93
CA LEU A 16 -2.80 -1.63 -34.81
C LEU A 16 -2.00 -0.86 -33.76
N PRO A 17 -1.58 0.39 -34.03
CA PRO A 17 -1.05 1.24 -33.00
C PRO A 17 -2.18 1.43 -31.99
N ALA A 18 -2.07 0.72 -30.85
CA ALA A 18 -2.82 1.07 -29.68
C ALA A 18 -2.34 2.47 -29.30
N ASN A 19 -3.09 3.49 -29.74
CA ASN A 19 -3.12 4.77 -29.08
C ASN A 19 -3.68 4.49 -27.68
N ALA A 20 -2.83 3.95 -26.81
CA ALA A 20 -3.05 3.91 -25.38
C ALA A 20 -3.08 5.37 -24.96
N GLN A 21 -4.25 5.99 -25.03
CA GLN A 21 -4.53 7.19 -24.28
C GLN A 21 -4.15 6.85 -22.85
N ALA A 22 -3.08 7.47 -22.38
CA ALA A 22 -2.66 7.34 -21.00
C ALA A 22 -3.91 7.59 -20.15
N PRO A 23 -4.29 6.67 -19.25
CA PRO A 23 -5.49 6.84 -18.46
C PRO A 23 -5.44 8.21 -17.80
N ASP A 24 -6.50 9.00 -17.98
CA ASP A 24 -6.59 10.36 -17.45
C ASP A 24 -6.16 10.33 -15.98
N ALA A 25 -5.20 11.20 -15.65
CA ALA A 25 -4.64 11.25 -14.31
C ALA A 25 -5.78 11.49 -13.31
N VAL A 26 -6.08 10.47 -12.51
CA VAL A 26 -7.10 10.54 -11.46
C VAL A 26 -6.84 11.77 -10.60
N ALA A 27 -7.78 12.70 -10.61
CA ALA A 27 -7.69 13.93 -9.85
C ALA A 27 -7.62 13.61 -8.34
N ALA A 28 -6.65 14.24 -7.67
CA ALA A 28 -6.33 13.99 -6.27
C ALA A 28 -7.05 14.96 -5.33
N VAL A 29 -7.19 14.57 -4.06
CA VAL A 29 -7.62 15.48 -3.00
C VAL A 29 -6.66 16.67 -2.90
N PRO A 30 -7.12 17.93 -2.83
CA PRO A 30 -6.25 19.10 -2.72
C PRO A 30 -5.29 19.03 -1.52
N GLU A 31 -4.03 19.42 -1.70
CA GLU A 31 -2.97 19.29 -0.70
C GLU A 31 -3.33 19.95 0.65
N ARG A 32 -3.94 21.13 0.62
CA ARG A 32 -4.38 21.85 1.84
C ARG A 32 -5.34 21.06 2.73
N LEU A 33 -6.07 20.09 2.18
CA LEU A 33 -7.02 19.28 2.94
C LEU A 33 -6.34 18.04 3.55
N ARG A 34 -5.13 17.67 3.11
CA ARG A 34 -4.44 16.44 3.52
C ARG A 34 -3.84 16.56 4.93
N GLY A 35 -3.42 15.42 5.46
CA GLY A 35 -2.80 15.26 6.77
C GLY A 35 -3.74 14.68 7.83
N ALA A 36 -3.30 14.75 9.09
CA ALA A 36 -4.09 14.31 10.24
C ALA A 36 -5.00 15.44 10.76
N TRP A 37 -6.24 15.07 11.02
CA TRP A 37 -7.30 15.91 11.57
C TRP A 37 -7.99 15.20 12.73
N PHE A 38 -8.49 15.96 13.70
CA PHE A 38 -9.11 15.43 14.91
C PHE A 38 -10.50 16.02 15.11
N ALA A 39 -11.46 15.18 15.48
CA ALA A 39 -12.82 15.58 15.82
C ALA A 39 -12.92 15.90 17.32
N GLY A 40 -13.60 16.98 17.68
CA GLY A 40 -13.75 17.42 19.07
C GLY A 40 -12.56 18.25 19.59
N ASP A 41 -12.25 18.11 20.87
CA ASP A 41 -11.15 18.83 21.54
C ASP A 41 -9.81 18.08 21.38
N CYS A 42 -8.69 18.79 21.31
CA CYS A 42 -7.37 18.16 21.17
C CYS A 42 -6.91 17.39 22.42
N ALA A 43 -7.42 17.73 23.61
CA ALA A 43 -7.12 17.01 24.84
C ALA A 43 -7.86 15.66 24.93
N ALA A 44 -9.04 15.56 24.31
CA ALA A 44 -9.88 14.36 24.30
C ALA A 44 -10.64 14.23 22.97
N PRO A 45 -9.93 13.97 21.86
CA PRO A 45 -10.55 13.87 20.54
C PRO A 45 -11.47 12.66 20.43
N ALA A 46 -12.62 12.83 19.79
CA ALA A 46 -13.57 11.74 19.53
C ALA A 46 -13.13 10.82 18.38
N GLY A 47 -12.19 11.28 17.55
CA GLY A 47 -11.72 10.53 16.39
C GLY A 47 -10.60 11.26 15.65
N MET A 48 -9.87 10.51 14.83
CA MET A 48 -8.86 10.99 13.91
C MET A 48 -9.28 10.68 12.45
N LEU A 49 -9.05 11.63 11.56
CA LEU A 49 -9.10 11.47 10.11
C LEU A 49 -7.69 11.71 9.56
N ALA A 50 -7.07 10.67 9.01
CA ALA A 50 -5.85 10.79 8.23
C ALA A 50 -6.22 10.82 6.74
N LEU A 51 -5.98 11.96 6.08
CA LEU A 51 -6.33 12.19 4.69
C LEU A 51 -5.08 12.30 3.82
N SER A 52 -4.99 11.51 2.76
CA SER A 52 -3.94 11.57 1.76
C SER A 52 -4.49 12.04 0.40
N ALA A 53 -3.71 11.97 -0.68
CA ALA A 53 -4.17 12.40 -1.99
C ALA A 53 -5.29 11.48 -2.56
N ARG A 54 -5.27 10.21 -2.16
CA ARG A 54 -6.10 9.11 -2.68
C ARG A 54 -6.70 8.22 -1.59
N ALA A 55 -6.65 8.63 -0.32
CA ALA A 55 -7.32 7.87 0.73
C ALA A 55 -7.73 8.70 1.95
N ALA A 56 -8.68 8.17 2.71
CA ALA A 56 -9.02 8.61 4.06
C ALA A 56 -9.06 7.40 5.00
N ALA A 57 -8.29 7.46 6.08
CA ALA A 57 -8.45 6.55 7.21
C ALA A 57 -9.15 7.29 8.34
N ARG A 58 -10.32 6.79 8.76
CA ARG A 58 -11.05 7.28 9.93
C ARG A 58 -10.85 6.31 11.08
N VAL A 59 -10.33 6.83 12.18
CA VAL A 59 -10.02 6.07 13.38
C VAL A 59 -10.78 6.73 14.53
N PRO A 60 -11.97 6.22 14.92
CA PRO A 60 -12.66 6.76 16.08
C PRO A 60 -11.88 6.47 17.36
N ALA A 61 -12.12 7.24 18.43
CA ALA A 61 -11.54 6.93 19.74
C ALA A 61 -12.04 5.58 20.28
N GLU A 62 -13.27 5.22 19.89
CA GLU A 62 -13.92 3.96 20.24
C GLU A 62 -14.57 3.34 18.99
N GLY A 63 -14.44 2.03 18.80
CA GLY A 63 -15.04 1.30 17.68
C GLY A 63 -14.10 1.04 16.50
N PRO A 64 -14.63 0.51 15.38
CA PRO A 64 -13.81 0.09 14.25
C PRO A 64 -13.31 1.29 13.44
N ALA A 65 -12.07 1.19 12.99
CA ALA A 65 -11.51 2.11 12.01
C ALA A 65 -11.94 1.71 10.59
N ARG A 66 -11.93 2.68 9.67
CA ARG A 66 -12.31 2.46 8.26
C ARG A 66 -11.36 3.16 7.31
N LEU A 67 -11.00 2.48 6.22
CA LEU A 67 -10.18 3.00 5.14
C LEU A 67 -11.02 3.16 3.87
N LEU A 68 -11.02 4.38 3.32
CA LEU A 68 -11.55 4.68 2.01
C LEU A 68 -10.38 4.91 1.04
N ARG A 69 -10.28 4.10 -0.02
CA ARG A 69 -9.33 4.30 -1.13
C ARG A 69 -10.07 4.96 -2.29
N PHE A 70 -9.67 6.18 -2.64
CA PHE A 70 -10.30 6.99 -3.66
C PHE A 70 -9.84 6.57 -5.06
N THR A 71 -10.81 6.45 -5.96
CA THR A 71 -10.58 6.26 -7.40
C THR A 71 -10.73 7.56 -8.18
N GLU A 72 -11.30 8.60 -7.57
CA GLU A 72 -11.53 9.92 -8.16
C GLU A 72 -11.71 10.97 -7.06
N ALA A 73 -11.24 12.19 -7.29
CA ALA A 73 -11.67 13.38 -6.57
C ALA A 73 -12.05 14.50 -7.54
N ARG A 74 -13.18 15.17 -7.31
CA ARG A 74 -13.63 16.31 -8.15
C ARG A 74 -14.34 17.38 -7.34
N GLN A 75 -14.53 18.55 -7.92
CA GLN A 75 -15.32 19.62 -7.29
C GLN A 75 -16.81 19.51 -7.65
N ALA A 76 -17.70 19.64 -6.66
CA ALA A 76 -19.14 19.79 -6.86
C ALA A 76 -19.80 20.49 -5.66
N ALA A 77 -20.68 21.45 -5.92
CA ALA A 77 -21.46 22.16 -4.89
C ALA A 77 -20.62 22.73 -3.72
N GLY A 78 -19.39 23.21 -4.00
CA GLY A 78 -18.46 23.73 -2.98
C GLY A 78 -17.73 22.66 -2.16
N TRP A 79 -17.88 21.38 -2.51
CA TRP A 79 -17.18 20.26 -1.91
C TRP A 79 -16.16 19.66 -2.87
N THR A 80 -15.07 19.14 -2.33
CA THR A 80 -14.29 18.10 -2.98
C THR A 80 -14.98 16.77 -2.72
N VAL A 81 -15.51 16.14 -3.76
CA VAL A 81 -16.14 14.82 -3.72
C VAL A 81 -15.09 13.78 -4.05
N ALA A 82 -14.67 13.01 -3.06
CA ALA A 82 -13.78 11.87 -3.23
C ALA A 82 -14.59 10.57 -3.26
N THR A 83 -14.49 9.82 -4.36
CA THR A 83 -15.25 8.58 -4.57
C THR A 83 -14.35 7.38 -4.34
N GLY A 84 -14.77 6.47 -3.46
CA GLY A 84 -14.06 5.24 -3.15
C GLY A 84 -14.38 4.07 -4.07
N ARG A 85 -13.56 3.02 -4.01
CA ARG A 85 -13.84 1.72 -4.67
C ARG A 85 -14.82 0.87 -3.84
N GLY A 86 -15.70 0.12 -4.50
CA GLY A 86 -16.61 -0.85 -3.87
C GLY A 86 -17.96 -0.93 -4.59
N ALA A 87 -18.78 -1.92 -4.25
CA ALA A 87 -20.11 -2.13 -4.88
C ALA A 87 -21.04 -0.91 -4.75
N GLU A 88 -20.84 -0.11 -3.71
CA GLU A 88 -21.60 1.10 -3.43
C GLU A 88 -20.84 2.41 -3.71
N ALA A 89 -19.56 2.32 -4.08
CA ALA A 89 -18.65 3.45 -4.34
C ALA A 89 -18.82 4.61 -3.34
N PRO A 90 -18.44 4.40 -2.06
CA PRO A 90 -18.71 5.37 -0.99
C PRO A 90 -18.11 6.73 -1.33
N ARG A 91 -18.85 7.81 -1.05
CA ARG A 91 -18.40 9.18 -1.30
C ARG A 91 -18.04 9.87 0.00
N LEU A 92 -16.88 10.51 0.02
CA LEU A 92 -16.46 11.41 1.08
C LEU A 92 -16.44 12.84 0.54
N LEU A 93 -17.26 13.71 1.11
CA LEU A 93 -17.24 15.14 0.85
C LEU A 93 -16.23 15.80 1.77
N LEU A 94 -15.42 16.71 1.22
CA LEU A 94 -14.37 17.44 1.94
C LEU A 94 -14.46 18.92 1.59
N ARG A 95 -14.50 19.80 2.58
CA ARG A 95 -14.35 21.25 2.34
C ARG A 95 -13.55 21.92 3.46
N PRO A 96 -12.77 22.96 3.14
CA PRO A 96 -12.12 23.76 4.18
C PRO A 96 -13.18 24.49 5.02
N ALA A 97 -12.93 24.64 6.32
CA ALA A 97 -13.79 25.34 7.27
C ALA A 97 -12.93 26.24 8.19
N GLY A 98 -12.51 27.39 7.65
CA GLY A 98 -11.47 28.21 8.27
C GLY A 98 -10.14 27.45 8.32
N GLU A 99 -9.55 27.33 9.52
CA GLU A 99 -8.37 26.48 9.80
C GLU A 99 -8.72 24.98 9.94
N GLY A 100 -10.01 24.66 9.91
CA GLY A 100 -10.55 23.31 10.04
C GLY A 100 -10.86 22.64 8.70
N LEU A 101 -11.34 21.40 8.81
CA LEU A 101 -11.89 20.62 7.71
C LEU A 101 -13.30 20.18 8.09
N GLU A 102 -14.22 20.19 7.14
CA GLU A 102 -15.52 19.55 7.29
C GLU A 102 -15.65 18.36 6.34
N THR A 103 -16.30 17.31 6.83
CA THR A 103 -16.62 16.13 6.02
C THR A 103 -18.06 15.70 6.15
N ALA A 104 -18.61 15.12 5.09
CA ALA A 104 -19.88 14.41 5.11
C ALA A 104 -19.82 13.17 4.22
N GLU A 105 -20.58 12.13 4.56
CA GLU A 105 -20.76 10.93 3.73
C GLU A 105 -22.23 10.87 3.26
N PRO A 106 -22.52 11.36 2.05
CA PRO A 106 -23.87 11.36 1.50
C PRO A 106 -24.31 9.94 1.11
N ALA A 107 -25.62 9.73 1.05
CA ALA A 107 -26.18 8.50 0.48
C ALA A 107 -25.65 8.27 -0.94
N ASN A 108 -25.33 7.01 -1.28
CA ASN A 108 -24.62 6.67 -2.53
C ASN A 108 -25.29 7.20 -3.80
N LYS A 109 -26.63 7.30 -3.81
CA LYS A 109 -27.43 7.77 -4.96
C LYS A 109 -27.87 9.23 -4.88
N LEU A 110 -27.38 10.01 -3.91
CA LEU A 110 -27.70 11.44 -3.81
C LEU A 110 -27.10 12.18 -5.02
N ARG A 111 -27.94 12.97 -5.71
CA ARG A 111 -27.49 13.78 -6.85
C ARG A 111 -26.51 14.87 -6.39
N ASP A 112 -25.54 15.19 -7.24
CA ASP A 112 -24.46 16.12 -6.90
C ASP A 112 -24.93 17.55 -6.60
N ASP A 113 -25.99 18.01 -7.29
CA ASP A 113 -26.61 19.33 -7.06
C ASP A 113 -27.34 19.42 -5.72
N ARG A 114 -27.48 18.31 -5.00
CA ARG A 114 -28.12 18.23 -3.68
C ARG A 114 -27.14 17.92 -2.55
N LEU A 115 -25.84 17.88 -2.82
CA LEU A 115 -24.84 17.62 -1.78
C LEU A 115 -24.81 18.75 -0.72
N PRO A 116 -24.62 18.44 0.57
CA PRO A 116 -24.41 17.11 1.15
C PRO A 116 -25.72 16.35 1.43
N GLY A 117 -26.89 16.93 1.14
CA GLY A 117 -28.21 16.41 1.51
C GLY A 117 -28.43 16.50 3.01
N ASP A 118 -29.05 15.47 3.58
CA ASP A 118 -29.26 15.35 5.03
C ASP A 118 -28.08 14.66 5.75
N ALA A 119 -26.95 14.45 5.06
CA ALA A 119 -25.80 13.80 5.63
C ALA A 119 -25.19 14.65 6.76
N PRO A 120 -24.90 14.06 7.94
CA PRO A 120 -24.29 14.80 9.04
C PRO A 120 -22.91 15.31 8.64
N VAL A 121 -22.63 16.57 8.99
CA VAL A 121 -21.33 17.19 8.78
C VAL A 121 -20.49 17.02 10.05
N THR A 122 -19.32 16.41 9.90
CA THR A 122 -18.31 16.31 10.95
C THR A 122 -17.27 17.42 10.77
N ALA A 123 -17.07 18.22 11.81
CA ALA A 123 -16.00 19.21 11.86
C ALA A 123 -14.72 18.62 12.45
N TRP A 124 -13.59 18.95 11.84
CA TRP A 124 -12.28 18.50 12.22
C TRP A 124 -11.32 19.68 12.38
N ARG A 125 -10.34 19.53 13.26
CA ARG A 125 -9.29 20.52 13.51
C ARG A 125 -7.90 19.89 13.48
N ARG A 126 -6.89 20.72 13.31
CA ARG A 126 -5.50 20.33 13.60
C ARG A 126 -5.22 20.50 15.08
N CYS A 127 -4.34 19.66 15.61
CA CYS A 127 -3.79 19.78 16.95
C CYS A 127 -2.30 20.09 16.87
N ALA A 128 -1.78 20.86 17.82
CA ALA A 128 -0.36 21.25 17.85
C ALA A 128 0.57 20.03 18.02
N ALA A 129 0.09 18.98 18.70
CA ALA A 129 0.71 17.68 18.79
C ALA A 129 -0.35 16.59 18.58
N THR A 130 0.08 15.40 18.16
CA THR A 130 -0.79 14.23 18.09
C THR A 130 -1.32 13.90 19.49
N PRO A 131 -2.65 13.86 19.70
CA PRO A 131 -3.23 13.45 20.97
C PRO A 131 -2.80 12.03 21.35
N LEU A 132 -2.53 11.79 22.64
CA LEU A 132 -1.93 10.55 23.13
C LEU A 132 -2.75 9.30 22.76
N ALA A 133 -4.08 9.40 22.76
CA ALA A 133 -4.98 8.32 22.36
C ALA A 133 -4.75 7.82 20.92
N PHE A 134 -4.14 8.65 20.06
CA PHE A 134 -3.84 8.33 18.67
C PHE A 134 -2.33 8.23 18.38
N ALA A 135 -1.46 8.32 19.40
CA ALA A 135 -0.01 8.27 19.19
C ALA A 135 0.46 6.97 18.51
N SER A 136 -0.16 5.83 18.84
CA SER A 136 0.15 4.53 18.24
C SER A 136 -0.21 4.44 16.75
N GLN A 137 -0.99 5.38 16.22
CA GLN A 137 -1.40 5.41 14.82
C GLN A 137 -0.33 6.04 13.91
N GLY A 138 0.69 6.70 14.49
CA GLY A 138 1.62 7.54 13.75
C GLY A 138 2.34 6.84 12.59
N GLU A 139 2.79 5.60 12.79
CA GLU A 139 3.45 4.83 11.74
C GLU A 139 2.48 4.41 10.63
N GLY A 140 1.26 4.02 10.99
CA GLY A 140 0.20 3.69 10.04
C GLY A 140 -0.22 4.88 9.18
N VAL A 141 -0.39 6.05 9.80
CA VAL A 141 -0.69 7.31 9.11
C VAL A 141 0.45 7.73 8.18
N ALA A 142 1.71 7.60 8.62
CA ALA A 142 2.87 7.87 7.77
C ALA A 142 2.91 6.92 6.57
N PHE A 143 2.68 5.62 6.81
CA PHE A 143 2.66 4.60 5.75
C PHE A 143 1.51 4.80 4.76
N LEU A 144 0.36 5.31 5.19
CA LEU A 144 -0.77 5.63 4.29
C LEU A 144 -0.36 6.58 3.16
N GLY A 145 0.48 7.58 3.46
CA GLY A 145 1.05 8.47 2.45
C GLY A 145 2.06 7.74 1.54
N SER A 146 2.88 6.86 2.13
CA SER A 146 3.84 6.03 1.38
C SER A 146 3.18 5.11 0.36
N VAL A 147 1.96 4.62 0.63
CA VAL A 147 1.22 3.76 -0.33
C VAL A 147 1.07 4.45 -1.69
N GLU A 148 0.83 5.75 -1.74
CA GLU A 148 0.64 6.47 -3.02
C GLU A 148 1.95 6.57 -3.80
N VAL A 149 3.06 6.75 -3.09
CA VAL A 149 4.41 6.75 -3.65
C VAL A 149 4.76 5.37 -4.20
N LEU A 150 4.39 4.31 -3.47
CA LEU A 150 4.58 2.92 -3.88
C LEU A 150 3.66 2.56 -5.05
N GLU A 151 2.40 2.95 -5.07
CA GLU A 151 1.48 2.70 -6.19
C GLU A 151 1.97 3.35 -7.49
N ALA A 152 2.54 4.55 -7.41
CA ALA A 152 3.10 5.24 -8.57
C ALA A 152 4.37 4.56 -9.13
N ALA A 153 5.13 3.84 -8.30
CA ALA A 153 6.40 3.21 -8.70
C ALA A 153 6.31 1.69 -8.91
N CYS A 154 5.40 1.02 -8.22
CA CYS A 154 5.19 -0.43 -8.23
C CYS A 154 3.91 -0.82 -9.01
N GLY A 155 3.13 0.16 -9.48
CA GLY A 155 1.90 -0.06 -10.22
C GLY A 155 2.13 -0.77 -11.55
N PRO A 156 1.35 -1.81 -11.89
CA PRO A 156 1.43 -2.47 -13.19
C PRO A 156 1.27 -1.48 -14.34
N GLY A 157 2.20 -1.50 -15.31
CA GLY A 157 2.18 -0.62 -16.47
C GLY A 157 2.55 0.84 -16.20
N ILE A 158 2.96 1.19 -14.97
CA ILE A 158 3.40 2.53 -14.59
C ILE A 158 4.90 2.53 -14.30
N GLY A 159 5.37 1.67 -13.41
CA GLY A 159 6.78 1.63 -13.00
C GLY A 159 7.50 0.33 -13.33
N SER A 160 8.79 0.30 -13.02
CA SER A 160 9.65 -0.88 -13.16
C SER A 160 10.05 -1.45 -11.79
N VAL A 161 10.59 -2.67 -11.75
CA VAL A 161 11.09 -3.27 -10.50
C VAL A 161 12.18 -2.40 -9.83
N PRO A 162 13.18 -1.86 -10.55
CA PRO A 162 14.12 -0.89 -9.99
C PRO A 162 13.45 0.35 -9.39
N ASP A 163 12.44 0.92 -10.08
CA ASP A 163 11.72 2.09 -9.59
C ASP A 163 10.95 1.77 -8.30
N CYS A 164 10.32 0.59 -8.26
CA CYS A 164 9.61 0.11 -7.08
C CYS A 164 10.56 -0.09 -5.90
N ALA A 165 11.71 -0.73 -6.11
CA ALA A 165 12.73 -0.92 -5.08
C ALA A 165 13.26 0.42 -4.54
N ALA A 166 13.57 1.36 -5.44
CA ALA A 166 13.98 2.71 -5.06
C ALA A 166 12.87 3.46 -4.30
N ALA A 167 11.60 3.27 -4.67
CA ALA A 167 10.48 3.85 -3.95
C ALA A 167 10.31 3.25 -2.54
N ILE A 168 10.52 1.94 -2.37
CA ILE A 168 10.51 1.26 -1.06
C ILE A 168 11.59 1.85 -0.15
N VAL A 169 12.82 1.98 -0.65
CA VAL A 169 13.91 2.64 0.10
C VAL A 169 13.52 4.07 0.45
N ARG A 170 13.09 4.87 -0.53
CA ARG A 170 12.71 6.28 -0.32
C ARG A 170 11.65 6.48 0.75
N VAL A 171 10.66 5.58 0.87
CA VAL A 171 9.60 5.71 1.89
C VAL A 171 9.98 5.11 3.24
N GLY A 172 10.93 4.16 3.25
CA GLY A 172 11.39 3.44 4.43
C GLY A 172 12.55 4.10 5.15
N ASP A 173 13.49 4.66 4.41
CA ASP A 173 14.72 5.27 4.89
C ASP A 173 14.41 6.55 5.68
N VAL A 174 14.42 6.43 7.00
CA VAL A 174 14.25 7.53 7.94
C VAL A 174 15.60 8.19 8.22
N SER A 175 16.68 7.43 8.10
CA SER A 175 18.03 7.88 8.43
C SER A 175 18.65 8.79 7.36
N GLY A 176 18.20 8.67 6.10
CA GLY A 176 18.65 9.43 4.94
C GLY A 176 19.91 8.87 4.26
N ASP A 177 20.27 7.62 4.52
CA ASP A 177 21.47 6.97 3.97
C ASP A 177 21.23 6.17 2.68
N ASN A 178 19.98 6.13 2.19
CA ASN A 178 19.49 5.35 1.06
C ASN A 178 19.62 3.83 1.24
N LEU A 179 19.62 3.36 2.48
CA LEU A 179 19.57 1.95 2.85
C LEU A 179 18.38 1.71 3.79
N LEU A 180 18.02 0.44 3.98
CA LEU A 180 16.99 0.06 4.94
C LEU A 180 17.58 -0.85 6.00
N GLY A 181 17.71 -0.33 7.22
CA GLY A 181 18.04 -1.15 8.39
C GLY A 181 16.83 -1.92 8.92
N THR A 182 17.08 -2.82 9.88
CA THR A 182 16.01 -3.62 10.51
C THR A 182 14.88 -2.75 11.11
N ALA A 183 15.22 -1.62 11.71
CA ALA A 183 14.22 -0.74 12.35
C ALA A 183 13.28 -0.08 11.32
N GLU A 184 13.83 0.32 10.17
CA GLU A 184 13.08 0.97 9.08
C GLU A 184 12.19 -0.04 8.36
N LEU A 185 12.71 -1.24 8.10
CA LEU A 185 11.91 -2.37 7.60
C LEU A 185 10.77 -2.70 8.58
N ALA A 186 11.06 -2.79 9.87
CA ALA A 186 10.03 -3.10 10.87
C ALA A 186 8.95 -2.00 10.94
N ARG A 187 9.34 -0.72 10.79
CA ARG A 187 8.41 0.41 10.66
C ARG A 187 7.51 0.28 9.43
N LEU A 188 8.07 -0.09 8.27
CA LEU A 188 7.29 -0.35 7.06
C LEU A 188 6.27 -1.47 7.27
N PHE A 189 6.70 -2.60 7.87
CA PHE A 189 5.81 -3.72 8.13
C PHE A 189 4.70 -3.39 9.15
N ARG A 190 5.01 -2.64 10.21
CA ARG A 190 3.98 -2.16 11.16
C ARG A 190 2.97 -1.23 10.48
N GLY A 191 3.44 -0.31 9.64
CA GLY A 191 2.58 0.57 8.85
C GLY A 191 1.68 -0.20 7.87
N ALA A 192 2.23 -1.21 7.20
CA ALA A 192 1.46 -2.09 6.31
C ALA A 192 0.41 -2.92 7.07
N ALA A 193 0.78 -3.51 8.22
CA ALA A 193 -0.13 -4.27 9.06
C ALA A 193 -1.29 -3.39 9.58
N TRP A 194 -1.00 -2.16 9.99
CA TRP A 194 -2.01 -1.17 10.37
C TRP A 194 -3.00 -0.93 9.21
N LEU A 195 -2.49 -0.68 8.00
CA LEU A 195 -3.35 -0.44 6.85
C LEU A 195 -4.27 -1.62 6.54
N LEU A 196 -3.72 -2.84 6.60
CA LEU A 196 -4.48 -4.08 6.42
C LEU A 196 -5.57 -4.25 7.48
N SER A 197 -5.28 -3.92 8.75
CA SER A 197 -6.27 -4.01 9.84
C SER A 197 -7.45 -3.05 9.67
N ILE A 198 -7.19 -1.85 9.14
CA ILE A 198 -8.26 -0.86 8.92
C ILE A 198 -9.04 -1.20 7.64
N GLN A 199 -8.37 -1.79 6.64
CA GLN A 199 -9.03 -2.22 5.42
C GLN A 199 -9.99 -3.39 5.63
N SER A 200 -9.70 -4.30 6.57
CA SER A 200 -10.58 -5.43 6.89
C SER A 200 -11.75 -5.06 7.79
N GLU A 201 -11.90 -3.78 8.17
CA GLU A 201 -12.89 -3.31 9.16
C GLU A 201 -12.86 -4.17 10.43
N ALA A 202 -11.67 -4.65 10.81
CA ALA A 202 -11.50 -5.57 11.91
C ALA A 202 -12.06 -4.99 13.22
N GLY A 203 -12.79 -5.83 13.97
CA GLY A 203 -13.29 -5.45 15.29
C GLY A 203 -12.15 -5.10 16.27
N PRO A 204 -12.45 -4.42 17.38
CA PRO A 204 -11.44 -3.90 18.33
C PRO A 204 -10.45 -4.95 18.85
N GLU A 205 -10.89 -6.20 19.01
CA GLU A 205 -10.07 -7.33 19.47
C GLU A 205 -8.98 -7.71 18.45
N LEU A 206 -9.35 -7.82 17.17
CA LEU A 206 -8.40 -8.07 16.08
C LEU A 206 -7.50 -6.85 15.82
N ALA A 207 -8.00 -5.63 16.03
CA ALA A 207 -7.19 -4.41 15.93
C ALA A 207 -6.13 -4.34 17.04
N GLY A 208 -6.48 -4.73 18.28
CA GLY A 208 -5.54 -4.82 19.40
C GLY A 208 -4.45 -5.88 19.17
N LEU A 209 -4.85 -7.06 18.65
CA LEU A 209 -3.91 -8.09 18.22
C LEU A 209 -3.04 -7.61 17.05
N ALA A 210 -3.59 -6.91 16.07
CA ALA A 210 -2.83 -6.34 14.96
C ALA A 210 -1.82 -5.28 15.43
N GLY A 211 -2.11 -4.53 16.50
CA GLY A 211 -1.17 -3.59 17.10
C GLY A 211 0.02 -4.28 17.79
N GLY A 212 -0.25 -5.24 18.68
CA GLY A 212 0.79 -5.95 19.42
C GLY A 212 1.55 -7.00 18.59
N ALA A 213 0.81 -7.86 17.88
CA ALA A 213 1.39 -8.84 16.96
C ALA A 213 2.01 -8.16 15.74
N GLY A 214 1.49 -7.01 15.29
CA GLY A 214 2.13 -6.22 14.24
C GLY A 214 3.49 -5.69 14.67
N ALA A 215 3.68 -5.34 15.95
CA ALA A 215 4.96 -4.86 16.44
C ALA A 215 6.06 -5.93 16.41
N LEU A 216 5.78 -7.10 17.00
CA LEU A 216 6.72 -8.23 17.00
C LEU A 216 6.84 -8.87 15.60
N GLY A 217 5.71 -9.05 14.91
CA GLY A 217 5.66 -9.57 13.56
C GLY A 217 6.40 -8.69 12.57
N GLY A 218 6.32 -7.36 12.71
CA GLY A 218 7.09 -6.43 11.88
C GLY A 218 8.60 -6.56 12.07
N LEU A 219 9.07 -6.75 13.31
CA LEU A 219 10.49 -7.00 13.57
C LEU A 219 10.95 -8.35 13.03
N ALA A 220 10.16 -9.41 13.23
CA ALA A 220 10.48 -10.74 12.72
C ALA A 220 10.54 -10.73 11.18
N ALA A 221 9.54 -10.14 10.52
CA ALA A 221 9.54 -9.97 9.07
C ALA A 221 10.73 -9.15 8.57
N ALA A 222 11.09 -8.07 9.27
CA ALA A 222 12.25 -7.25 8.95
C ALA A 222 13.56 -8.05 8.97
N ARG A 223 13.77 -8.89 9.99
CA ARG A 223 14.97 -9.74 10.07
C ARG A 223 15.02 -10.77 8.97
N VAL A 224 13.91 -11.48 8.73
CA VAL A 224 13.84 -12.49 7.65
C VAL A 224 14.13 -11.86 6.29
N VAL A 225 13.57 -10.68 6.01
CA VAL A 225 13.81 -9.98 4.74
C VAL A 225 15.25 -9.48 4.63
N LEU A 226 15.80 -8.93 5.71
CA LEU A 226 17.21 -8.50 5.74
C LEU A 226 18.16 -9.67 5.51
N GLU A 227 18.05 -10.73 6.31
CA GLU A 227 18.92 -11.91 6.24
C GLU A 227 18.81 -12.68 4.91
N SER A 228 17.70 -12.54 4.18
CA SER A 228 17.50 -13.20 2.89
C SER A 228 17.97 -12.38 1.68
N LEU A 229 18.13 -11.07 1.81
CA LEU A 229 18.43 -10.16 0.70
C LEU A 229 19.70 -9.33 0.88
N ASP A 230 20.29 -9.31 2.07
CA ASP A 230 21.58 -8.66 2.35
C ASP A 230 22.71 -9.51 1.74
N TYR A 231 23.05 -9.22 0.49
CA TYR A 231 24.00 -10.02 -0.28
C TYR A 231 25.45 -9.59 -0.06
N ASP A 232 25.68 -8.38 0.45
CA ASP A 232 27.02 -7.87 0.76
C ASP A 232 27.37 -7.91 2.26
N GLY A 233 26.41 -8.23 3.13
CA GLY A 233 26.59 -8.53 4.54
C GLY A 233 26.69 -7.29 5.44
N ASP A 234 26.19 -6.14 4.97
CA ASP A 234 26.29 -4.86 5.68
C ASP A 234 25.17 -4.64 6.72
N ASN A 235 24.25 -5.61 6.86
CA ASN A 235 23.06 -5.59 7.71
C ASN A 235 22.07 -4.47 7.34
N ARG A 236 22.04 -4.06 6.07
CA ARG A 236 21.06 -3.14 5.50
C ARG A 236 20.60 -3.65 4.13
N LEU A 237 19.54 -3.06 3.60
CA LEU A 237 19.09 -3.35 2.24
C LEU A 237 19.16 -2.11 1.37
N SER A 238 19.92 -2.22 0.28
CA SER A 238 19.91 -1.25 -0.80
C SER A 238 18.77 -1.50 -1.80
N ALA A 239 18.43 -0.49 -2.60
CA ALA A 239 17.48 -0.65 -3.70
C ALA A 239 17.96 -1.70 -4.74
N ARG A 240 19.28 -1.83 -4.90
CA ARG A 240 19.90 -2.83 -5.80
C ARG A 240 19.60 -4.24 -5.33
N GLU A 241 19.76 -4.52 -4.04
CA GLU A 241 19.53 -5.85 -3.46
C GLU A 241 18.05 -6.22 -3.47
N LEU A 242 17.16 -5.26 -3.19
CA LEU A 242 15.71 -5.48 -3.33
C LEU A 242 15.31 -5.84 -4.77
N ALA A 243 15.96 -5.23 -5.76
CA ALA A 243 15.71 -5.48 -7.18
C ALA A 243 16.50 -6.67 -7.74
N GLN A 244 17.48 -7.20 -6.99
CA GLN A 244 18.36 -8.27 -7.41
C GLN A 244 17.51 -9.50 -7.79
N ASP A 245 17.79 -10.04 -8.97
CA ASP A 245 17.09 -11.16 -9.64
C ASP A 245 15.63 -10.92 -10.04
N ARG A 246 15.06 -9.75 -9.73
CA ARG A 246 13.69 -9.37 -10.07
C ARG A 246 13.63 -8.33 -11.19
N ALA A 247 14.66 -7.49 -11.31
CA ALA A 247 14.72 -6.42 -12.31
C ALA A 247 14.84 -6.96 -13.74
N ALA A 248 15.60 -8.04 -13.91
CA ALA A 248 15.69 -8.77 -15.16
C ALA A 248 15.53 -10.25 -14.82
N LEU A 249 14.39 -10.83 -15.22
CA LEU A 249 14.19 -12.28 -15.18
C LEU A 249 15.05 -12.91 -16.27
N ALA A 250 16.36 -12.96 -16.03
CA ALA A 250 17.35 -13.49 -16.95
C ALA A 250 17.75 -14.88 -16.50
N THR A 251 17.58 -15.87 -17.39
CA THR A 251 18.22 -17.17 -17.21
C THR A 251 19.65 -17.07 -17.73
N VAL A 252 20.60 -16.86 -16.83
CA VAL A 252 22.04 -16.85 -17.16
C VAL A 252 22.59 -18.28 -17.23
N GLY A 253 22.08 -19.05 -18.20
CA GLY A 253 22.56 -20.39 -18.48
C GLY A 253 23.85 -20.37 -19.30
N GLU A 254 24.82 -21.21 -18.95
CA GLU A 254 26.01 -21.47 -19.77
C GLU A 254 25.69 -22.56 -20.79
N ALA A 255 25.91 -22.29 -22.08
CA ALA A 255 25.61 -23.23 -23.17
C ALA A 255 26.42 -24.54 -23.09
N ARG A 256 27.59 -24.50 -22.42
CA ARG A 256 28.39 -25.69 -22.11
C ARG A 256 27.93 -26.44 -20.86
N GLY A 257 26.94 -25.91 -20.13
CA GLY A 257 26.36 -26.55 -18.96
C GLY A 257 25.81 -27.93 -19.31
N ARG A 258 26.24 -28.95 -18.59
CA ARG A 258 25.68 -30.30 -18.71
C ARG A 258 24.66 -30.50 -17.58
N PRO A 259 23.49 -31.10 -17.85
CA PRO A 259 22.57 -31.46 -16.79
C PRO A 259 23.30 -32.33 -15.75
N LEU A 260 23.29 -31.89 -14.50
CA LEU A 260 23.71 -32.77 -13.40
C LEU A 260 22.64 -33.86 -13.25
N ALA A 261 23.05 -35.08 -12.89
CA ALA A 261 22.11 -36.12 -12.49
C ALA A 261 21.46 -35.69 -11.16
N LEU A 262 20.35 -34.96 -11.24
CA LEU A 262 19.60 -34.41 -10.11
C LEU A 262 18.86 -35.49 -9.30
N GLU A 263 18.97 -36.75 -9.70
CA GLU A 263 18.36 -37.92 -9.02
C GLU A 263 18.82 -38.07 -7.56
N ARG A 264 19.95 -37.46 -7.15
CA ARG A 264 20.38 -37.38 -5.74
C ARG A 264 19.98 -36.09 -5.03
N LEU A 265 19.52 -35.08 -5.78
CA LEU A 265 19.01 -33.83 -5.19
C LEU A 265 17.58 -34.01 -4.67
N SER A 266 16.80 -34.90 -5.29
CA SER A 266 15.49 -35.33 -4.76
C SER A 266 15.60 -35.96 -3.37
N ASP A 267 16.68 -36.70 -3.10
CA ASP A 267 16.94 -37.27 -1.77
C ASP A 267 17.25 -36.18 -0.74
N GLY A 268 17.97 -35.12 -1.13
CA GLY A 268 18.23 -33.95 -0.30
C GLY A 268 16.98 -33.13 0.02
N ILE A 269 16.05 -32.99 -0.93
CA ILE A 269 14.75 -32.33 -0.72
C ILE A 269 13.89 -33.13 0.28
N ALA A 270 13.95 -34.46 0.25
CA ALA A 270 13.25 -35.30 1.22
C ALA A 270 13.81 -35.12 2.65
N VAL A 271 15.13 -34.97 2.79
CA VAL A 271 15.78 -34.67 4.10
C VAL A 271 15.39 -33.29 4.61
N LEU A 272 15.42 -32.26 3.77
CA LEU A 272 15.01 -30.90 4.13
C LEU A 272 13.53 -30.85 4.55
N ARG A 273 12.66 -31.56 3.83
CA ARG A 273 11.25 -31.73 4.21
C ARG A 273 11.11 -32.40 5.58
N GLY A 274 11.86 -33.48 5.84
CA GLY A 274 11.84 -34.16 7.14
C GLY A 274 12.32 -33.28 8.31
N VAL A 275 13.30 -32.41 8.08
CA VAL A 275 13.76 -31.43 9.09
C VAL A 275 12.70 -30.37 9.37
N VAL A 276 12.06 -29.83 8.33
CA VAL A 276 11.00 -28.82 8.47
C VAL A 276 9.77 -29.42 9.14
N GLU A 277 9.36 -30.64 8.77
CA GLU A 277 8.25 -31.35 9.41
C GLU A 277 8.57 -31.67 10.88
N GLY A 278 9.80 -32.08 11.20
CA GLY A 278 10.25 -32.29 12.58
C GLY A 278 10.34 -31.01 13.43
N LEU A 279 10.59 -29.86 12.81
CA LEU A 279 10.57 -28.54 13.47
C LEU A 279 9.16 -27.99 13.66
N MET A 280 8.21 -28.31 12.77
CA MET A 280 6.83 -27.84 12.82
C MET A 280 5.87 -28.79 13.55
N GLY A 281 6.30 -30.01 13.89
CA GLY A 281 5.46 -31.03 14.50
C GLY A 281 6.27 -31.94 15.42
N ALA A 282 6.51 -31.46 16.63
CA ALA A 282 6.73 -32.29 17.80
C ALA A 282 5.73 -31.83 18.87
N ASP A 283 4.53 -32.43 18.83
CA ASP A 283 3.67 -32.54 20.02
C ASP A 283 4.28 -33.55 21.00
#